data_AF-A0A662C937-F1
#
_entry.id   AF-A0A662C937-F1
#
_cell.length_a   1.000
_cell.length_b   1.000
_cell.length_c   1.000
_cell.angle_alpha   90.00
_cell.angle_beta   90.00
_cell.angle_gamma   90.00
#
_symmetry.space_group_name_H-M   'P 1'
#
loop_
_entity.id
_entity.type
_entity.pdbx_description
1 polymer ?
#
loop_
_entity_poly.entity_id
_entity_poly.type
_entity_poly.pdbx_seq_one_letter_code
_entity_poly.pdbx_strand_id
1 'polypeptide(L)'
;GACQEAYRSIFIAGIRDPVMLSRVEEWQGATRRALEEYFGCGGWRVLFHVYGKDGVMGSLEPVKETSSHELGLVFEAVAPTQEEAQAICSFARSFLMHYHYRGRKATAGNLALLYSPSDIPMGPAYSFNVHHLVKVEDPLEPFRVEFMEVG
;
A
#
# COMPACT_ATOMS: atom_id res chain seq x y z
N GLY A 1 -19.93 2.12 12.40
CA GLY A 1 -20.22 3.08 11.31
C GLY A 1 -18.99 3.30 10.46
N ALA A 2 -19.10 4.04 9.35
CA ALA A 2 -17.93 4.49 8.58
C ALA A 2 -17.60 5.92 9.00
N CYS A 3 -16.33 6.22 9.28
CA CYS A 3 -15.85 7.56 9.58
C CYS A 3 -14.90 8.02 8.47
N GLN A 4 -15.07 9.24 7.97
CA GLN A 4 -14.10 9.84 7.04
C GLN A 4 -12.86 10.21 7.85
N GLU A 5 -11.72 9.64 7.50
CA GLU A 5 -10.47 9.82 8.25
C GLU A 5 -9.38 10.52 7.43
N ALA A 6 -9.45 10.44 6.09
CA ALA A 6 -8.38 10.90 5.20
C ALA A 6 -8.86 11.08 3.76
N TYR A 7 -7.92 11.37 2.86
CA TYR A 7 -8.07 11.33 1.40
C TYR A 7 -7.10 10.32 0.81
N ARG A 8 -7.39 9.86 -0.42
CA ARG A 8 -6.58 8.86 -1.11
C ARG A 8 -6.26 9.28 -2.54
N SER A 9 -5.04 8.97 -2.97
CA SER A 9 -4.61 9.00 -4.37
C SER A 9 -3.87 7.72 -4.70
N ILE A 10 -4.04 7.21 -5.92
CA ILE A 10 -3.38 5.98 -6.37
C ILE A 10 -2.70 6.17 -7.71
N PHE A 11 -1.75 5.28 -8.04
CA PHE A 11 -1.38 5.01 -9.43
C PHE A 11 -1.28 3.50 -9.64
N ILE A 12 -1.45 3.08 -10.90
CA ILE A 12 -1.36 1.67 -11.31
C ILE A 12 -0.26 1.55 -12.35
N ALA A 13 0.67 0.63 -12.12
CA ALA A 13 1.84 0.43 -12.98
C ALA A 13 2.15 -1.06 -13.19
N GLY A 14 2.64 -1.40 -14.38
CA GLY A 14 3.31 -2.67 -14.64
C GLY A 14 4.83 -2.55 -14.42
N ILE A 15 5.45 -3.63 -13.93
CA ILE A 15 6.91 -3.76 -13.78
C ILE A 15 7.34 -5.04 -14.47
N ARG A 16 8.37 -4.95 -15.33
CA ARG A 16 8.89 -6.09 -16.11
C ARG A 16 10.39 -6.31 -15.97
N ASP A 17 11.16 -5.33 -15.50
CA ASP A 17 12.62 -5.48 -15.38
C ASP A 17 12.97 -6.55 -14.34
N PRO A 18 13.61 -7.68 -14.72
CA PRO A 18 13.89 -8.78 -13.79
C PRO A 18 14.73 -8.38 -12.58
N VAL A 19 15.59 -7.36 -12.71
CA VAL A 19 16.39 -6.84 -11.60
C VAL A 19 15.52 -6.07 -10.63
N MET A 20 14.54 -5.30 -11.11
CA MET A 20 13.57 -4.63 -10.25
C MET A 20 12.60 -5.62 -9.59
N LEU A 21 12.19 -6.67 -10.33
CA LEU A 21 11.32 -7.73 -9.81
C LEU A 21 11.98 -8.53 -8.68
N SER A 22 13.30 -8.76 -8.74
CA SER A 22 14.05 -9.45 -7.68
C SER A 22 14.35 -8.59 -6.45
N ARG A 23 13.91 -7.33 -6.42
CA ARG A 23 14.28 -6.33 -5.40
C ARG A 23 13.08 -5.55 -4.87
N VAL A 24 11.91 -6.20 -4.83
CA VAL A 24 10.64 -5.58 -4.40
C VAL A 24 10.77 -4.86 -3.07
N GLU A 25 11.32 -5.54 -2.08
CA GLU A 25 11.47 -5.05 -0.72
C GLU A 25 12.47 -3.87 -0.65
N GLU A 26 13.52 -3.89 -1.49
CA GLU A 26 14.53 -2.83 -1.56
C GLU A 26 13.92 -1.52 -2.05
N TRP A 27 13.24 -1.53 -3.20
CA TRP A 27 12.67 -0.29 -3.75
C TRP A 27 11.46 0.19 -2.96
N GLN A 28 10.65 -0.71 -2.36
CA GLN A 28 9.60 -0.29 -1.42
C GLN A 28 10.18 0.45 -0.22
N GLY A 29 11.23 -0.11 0.39
CA GLY A 29 11.92 0.53 1.51
C GLY A 29 12.57 1.86 1.12
N ALA A 30 13.17 1.92 -0.08
CA ALA A 30 13.76 3.16 -0.59
C ALA A 30 12.70 4.25 -0.85
N THR A 31 11.54 3.88 -1.41
CA THR A 31 10.43 4.81 -1.61
C THR A 31 9.91 5.35 -0.29
N ARG A 32 9.73 4.50 0.74
CA ARG A 32 9.32 4.96 2.08
C ARG A 32 10.31 5.97 2.66
N ARG A 33 11.61 5.66 2.64
CA ARG A 33 12.65 6.58 3.12
C ARG A 33 12.66 7.91 2.37
N ALA A 34 12.55 7.88 1.04
CA ALA A 34 12.52 9.09 0.22
C ALA A 34 11.30 9.96 0.53
N LEU A 35 10.14 9.34 0.80
CA LEU A 35 8.94 10.05 1.22
C LEU A 35 9.09 10.65 2.62
N GLU A 36 9.63 9.90 3.58
CA GLU A 36 9.91 10.39 4.94
C GLU A 36 10.91 11.55 4.93
N GLU A 37 11.93 11.50 4.08
CA GLU A 37 12.91 12.58 3.91
C GLU A 37 12.26 13.85 3.33
N TYR A 38 11.34 13.71 2.37
CA TYR A 38 10.72 14.85 1.69
C TYR A 38 9.51 15.45 2.41
N PHE A 39 8.64 14.60 2.97
CA PHE A 39 7.37 14.99 3.59
C PHE A 39 7.41 14.94 5.13
N GLY A 40 8.49 14.44 5.72
CA GLY A 40 8.56 14.18 7.16
C GLY A 40 7.82 12.89 7.57
N CYS A 41 7.99 12.51 8.82
CA CYS A 41 7.39 11.31 9.38
C CYS A 41 6.00 11.59 9.98
N GLY A 42 5.03 10.73 9.66
CA GLY A 42 3.69 10.77 10.25
C GLY A 42 2.69 11.65 9.48
N GLY A 43 1.41 11.56 9.87
CA GLY A 43 0.32 12.29 9.20
C GLY A 43 -0.17 11.65 7.90
N TRP A 44 0.64 10.84 7.24
CA TRP A 44 0.30 10.12 6.02
C TRP A 44 0.72 8.64 6.10
N ARG A 45 0.19 7.81 5.20
CA ARG A 45 0.62 6.42 5.02
C ARG A 45 0.60 6.04 3.55
N VAL A 46 1.46 5.08 3.20
CA VAL A 46 1.52 4.50 1.85
C VAL A 46 1.43 3.00 1.86
N LEU A 47 0.73 2.47 0.86
CA LEU A 47 0.53 1.04 0.62
C LEU A 47 1.09 0.64 -0.74
N PHE A 48 1.63 -0.56 -0.81
CA PHE A 48 2.13 -1.17 -2.03
C PHE A 48 1.41 -2.51 -2.21
N HIS A 49 0.56 -2.60 -3.22
CA HIS A 49 -0.09 -3.85 -3.62
C HIS A 49 0.64 -4.40 -4.83
N VAL A 50 1.38 -5.50 -4.64
CA VAL A 50 2.22 -6.11 -5.69
C VAL A 50 1.57 -7.41 -6.19
N TYR A 51 0.68 -7.27 -7.17
CA TYR A 51 0.04 -8.40 -7.82
C TYR A 51 1.03 -9.21 -8.67
N GLY A 52 0.92 -10.54 -8.57
CA GLY A 52 1.88 -11.49 -9.12
C GLY A 52 2.98 -11.93 -8.13
N LYS A 53 3.02 -11.35 -6.93
CA LYS A 53 3.87 -11.76 -5.80
C LYS A 53 3.02 -12.09 -4.57
N ASP A 54 2.50 -11.07 -3.89
CA ASP A 54 1.82 -11.22 -2.59
C ASP A 54 0.75 -10.13 -2.34
N GLY A 55 0.30 -9.42 -3.39
CA GLY A 55 -0.60 -8.26 -3.26
C GLY A 55 -1.95 -8.50 -2.57
N VAL A 56 -2.39 -9.76 -2.41
CA VAL A 56 -3.64 -10.13 -1.71
C VAL A 56 -3.37 -10.58 -0.27
N MET A 57 -2.52 -11.58 -0.07
CA MET A 57 -2.28 -12.19 1.25
C MET A 57 -1.12 -11.54 2.02
N GLY A 58 -0.31 -10.69 1.38
CA GLY A 58 0.87 -10.08 1.97
C GLY A 58 1.79 -11.12 2.59
N SER A 59 2.17 -10.92 3.85
CA SER A 59 3.04 -11.84 4.59
C SER A 59 2.47 -13.26 4.75
N LEU A 60 1.14 -13.42 4.64
CA LEU A 60 0.45 -14.70 4.76
C LEU A 60 0.47 -15.53 3.47
N GLU A 61 0.99 -15.00 2.36
CA GLU A 61 1.07 -15.71 1.08
C GLU A 61 1.86 -17.02 1.24
N PRO A 62 1.26 -18.20 1.01
CA PRO A 62 1.95 -19.49 1.14
C PRO A 62 3.04 -19.67 0.08
N VAL A 63 2.90 -19.10 -1.12
CA VAL A 63 3.88 -19.21 -2.20
C VAL A 63 4.93 -18.11 -2.07
N LYS A 64 6.08 -18.44 -1.47
CA LYS A 64 7.14 -17.46 -1.19
C LYS A 64 7.99 -17.08 -2.41
N GLU A 65 8.13 -17.99 -3.37
CA GLU A 65 8.90 -17.80 -4.60
C GLU A 65 7.96 -17.76 -5.79
N THR A 66 7.99 -16.66 -6.54
CA THR A 66 7.13 -16.45 -7.71
C THR A 66 7.96 -16.41 -8.99
N SER A 67 7.46 -17.07 -10.05
CA SER A 67 8.07 -17.06 -11.39
C SER A 67 7.44 -16.04 -12.33
N SER A 68 6.75 -15.02 -11.79
CA SER A 68 6.10 -13.97 -12.56
C SER A 68 7.13 -13.19 -13.38
N HIS A 69 6.91 -13.08 -14.68
CA HIS A 69 7.74 -12.27 -15.58
C HIS A 69 7.37 -10.79 -15.56
N GLU A 70 6.20 -10.45 -14.99
CA GLU A 70 5.67 -9.11 -14.81
C GLU A 70 4.93 -9.01 -13.46
N LEU A 71 4.99 -7.85 -12.81
CA LEU A 71 4.22 -7.55 -11.60
C LEU A 71 3.33 -6.33 -11.82
N GLY A 72 2.13 -6.37 -11.24
CA GLY A 72 1.23 -5.22 -11.17
C GLY A 72 1.39 -4.50 -9.84
N LEU A 73 1.76 -3.22 -9.87
CA LEU A 73 1.83 -2.36 -8.69
C LEU A 73 0.60 -1.45 -8.65
N VAL A 74 -0.19 -1.55 -7.59
CA VAL A 74 -1.10 -0.47 -7.15
C VAL A 74 -0.47 0.19 -5.93
N PHE A 75 -0.07 1.44 -6.09
CA PHE A 75 0.43 2.26 -5.00
C PHE A 75 -0.69 3.14 -4.49
N GLU A 76 -0.82 3.26 -3.17
CA GLU A 76 -1.79 4.15 -2.54
C GLU A 76 -1.09 5.12 -1.60
N ALA A 77 -1.41 6.40 -1.71
CA ALA A 77 -1.11 7.42 -0.73
C ALA A 77 -2.38 7.83 0.00
N VAL A 78 -2.32 7.87 1.33
CA VAL A 78 -3.42 8.32 2.19
C VAL A 78 -2.90 9.42 3.10
N ALA A 79 -3.56 10.58 3.08
CA ALA A 79 -3.15 11.78 3.81
C ALA A 79 -4.36 12.63 4.25
N PRO A 80 -4.19 13.64 5.13
CA PRO A 80 -5.29 14.44 5.67
C PRO A 80 -6.03 15.30 4.63
N THR A 81 -5.39 15.62 3.51
CA THR A 81 -5.98 16.39 2.40
C THR A 81 -5.78 15.69 1.05
N GLN A 82 -6.65 15.97 0.07
CA GLN A 82 -6.54 15.39 -1.27
C GLN A 82 -5.27 15.85 -1.98
N GLU A 83 -4.89 17.11 -1.76
CA GLU A 83 -3.70 17.74 -2.30
C GLU A 83 -2.44 17.04 -1.78
N GLU A 84 -2.37 16.75 -0.48
CA GLU A 84 -1.25 16.04 0.12
C GLU A 84 -1.18 14.58 -0.35
N ALA A 85 -2.31 13.88 -0.40
CA ALA A 85 -2.36 12.52 -0.91
C ALA A 85 -1.87 12.46 -2.37
N GLN A 86 -2.27 13.44 -3.19
CA GLN A 86 -1.83 13.55 -4.57
C GLN A 86 -0.33 13.89 -4.67
N ALA A 87 0.18 14.82 -3.86
CA ALA A 87 1.60 15.17 -3.85
C ALA A 87 2.49 13.95 -3.49
N ILE A 88 2.12 13.18 -2.48
CA ILE A 88 2.80 11.95 -2.08
C ILE A 88 2.75 10.91 -3.20
N CYS A 89 1.58 10.73 -3.82
CA CYS A 89 1.37 9.80 -4.94
C CYS A 89 2.26 10.16 -6.14
N SER A 90 2.24 11.42 -6.57
CA SER A 90 3.03 11.91 -7.70
C SER A 90 4.54 11.82 -7.42
N PHE A 91 4.97 12.13 -6.18
CA PHE A 91 6.36 11.98 -5.77
C PHE A 91 6.81 10.52 -5.85
N ALA A 92 6.05 9.59 -5.24
CA ALA A 92 6.38 8.17 -5.24
C ALA A 92 6.45 7.59 -6.65
N ARG A 93 5.50 7.97 -7.53
CA ARG A 93 5.51 7.57 -8.95
C ARG A 93 6.77 8.06 -9.67
N SER A 94 7.11 9.34 -9.51
CA SER A 94 8.29 9.94 -10.13
C SER A 94 9.59 9.29 -9.61
N PHE A 95 9.67 9.08 -8.29
CA PHE A 95 10.78 8.38 -7.66
C PHE A 95 10.96 6.98 -8.22
N LEU A 96 9.89 6.17 -8.28
CA LEU A 96 9.96 4.80 -8.77
C LEU A 96 10.28 4.71 -10.26
N MET A 97 9.72 5.61 -11.08
CA MET A 97 10.04 5.73 -12.51
C MET A 97 11.55 5.88 -12.73
N HIS A 98 12.23 6.64 -11.87
CA HIS A 98 13.65 6.96 -12.04
C HIS A 98 14.58 6.23 -11.07
N TYR A 99 14.04 5.41 -10.16
CA TYR A 99 14.79 4.71 -9.14
C TYR A 99 16.00 3.97 -9.73
N HIS A 100 17.16 4.19 -9.12
CA HIS A 100 18.41 3.59 -9.56
C HIS A 100 18.71 2.33 -8.75
N TYR A 101 19.10 1.26 -9.45
CA TYR A 101 19.52 0.01 -8.85
C TYR A 101 20.69 -0.58 -9.64
N ARG A 102 21.60 -1.25 -8.93
CA ARG A 102 22.78 -1.87 -9.52
C ARG A 102 22.37 -2.89 -10.59
N GLY A 103 22.89 -2.72 -11.82
CA GLY A 103 22.61 -3.61 -12.95
C GLY A 103 21.45 -3.16 -13.84
N ARG A 104 20.85 -1.99 -13.58
CA ARG A 104 19.86 -1.39 -14.46
C ARG A 104 20.44 -1.17 -15.86
N LYS A 105 19.78 -1.76 -16.87
CA LYS A 105 20.07 -1.54 -18.30
C LYS A 105 19.10 -0.56 -18.94
N ALA A 106 17.90 -0.41 -18.37
CA ALA A 106 16.87 0.49 -18.88
C ALA A 106 17.32 1.96 -18.78
N THR A 107 17.40 2.64 -19.93
CA THR A 107 17.61 4.09 -20.02
C THR A 107 16.32 4.89 -19.82
N ALA A 108 15.17 4.24 -20.00
CA ALA A 108 13.82 4.79 -19.80
C ALA A 108 13.28 4.52 -18.38
N GLY A 109 12.00 4.81 -18.15
CA GLY A 109 11.33 4.63 -16.86
C GLY A 109 11.16 3.17 -16.46
N ASN A 110 11.20 2.91 -15.15
CA ASN A 110 11.02 1.56 -14.58
C ASN A 110 9.57 1.06 -14.56
N LEU A 111 8.60 1.97 -14.72
CA LEU A 111 7.17 1.69 -14.60
C LEU A 111 6.49 1.83 -15.96
N ALA A 112 5.63 0.87 -16.30
CA ALA A 112 4.70 0.98 -17.41
C ALA A 112 3.37 1.54 -16.90
N LEU A 113 3.07 2.80 -17.24
CA LEU A 113 1.84 3.50 -16.86
C LEU A 113 0.86 3.46 -18.03
N LEU A 114 -0.33 2.90 -17.80
CA LEU A 114 -1.32 2.69 -18.87
C LEU A 114 -2.08 3.97 -19.25
N TYR A 115 -2.25 4.88 -18.30
CA TYR A 115 -3.06 6.09 -18.47
C TYR A 115 -2.26 7.37 -18.27
N SER A 116 -2.74 8.44 -18.92
CA SER A 116 -2.30 9.81 -18.71
C SER A 116 -3.54 10.69 -18.52
N PRO A 117 -3.73 11.37 -17.36
CA PRO A 117 -2.86 11.33 -16.19
C PRO A 117 -2.80 9.93 -15.55
N SER A 118 -1.65 9.60 -14.95
CA SER A 118 -1.41 8.30 -14.30
C SER A 118 -1.80 8.28 -12.83
N ASP A 119 -1.88 9.45 -12.19
CA ASP A 119 -2.32 9.60 -10.82
C ASP A 119 -3.86 9.74 -10.79
N ILE A 120 -4.51 8.97 -9.92
CA ILE A 120 -5.96 8.90 -9.80
C ILE A 120 -6.34 9.40 -8.39
N PRO A 121 -6.98 10.58 -8.25
CA PRO A 121 -7.52 11.02 -6.98
C PRO A 121 -8.77 10.19 -6.66
N MET A 122 -8.73 9.44 -5.56
CA MET A 122 -9.83 8.57 -5.13
C MET A 122 -10.80 9.29 -4.18
N GLY A 123 -10.46 10.50 -3.71
CA GLY A 123 -11.30 11.27 -2.81
C GLY A 123 -11.21 10.79 -1.36
N PRO A 124 -12.25 11.07 -0.56
CA PRO A 124 -12.31 10.70 0.84
C PRO A 124 -12.12 9.19 1.09
N ALA A 125 -11.25 8.86 2.03
CA ALA A 125 -11.02 7.51 2.54
C ALA A 125 -11.71 7.33 3.90
N TYR A 126 -12.42 6.22 4.02
CA TYR A 126 -13.20 5.89 5.22
C TYR A 126 -12.58 4.71 5.96
N SER A 127 -12.62 4.77 7.28
CA SER A 127 -12.32 3.62 8.14
C SER A 127 -13.60 3.06 8.73
N PHE A 128 -13.61 1.75 8.99
CA PHE A 128 -14.67 1.13 9.76
C PHE A 128 -14.45 1.43 11.25
N ASN A 129 -15.39 2.15 11.85
CA ASN A 129 -15.35 2.54 13.25
C ASN A 129 -16.42 1.76 14.02
N VAL A 130 -16.02 0.90 14.96
CA VAL A 130 -16.95 0.23 15.86
C VAL A 130 -17.23 1.16 17.03
N HIS A 131 -18.38 1.83 17.00
CA HIS A 131 -18.89 2.52 18.18
C HIS A 131 -19.41 1.48 19.17
N HIS A 132 -18.59 1.10 20.15
CA HIS A 132 -19.07 0.33 21.28
C HIS A 132 -19.83 1.28 22.23
N LEU A 133 -21.14 1.44 22.01
CA LEU A 133 -21.99 2.35 22.79
C LEU A 133 -22.25 1.84 24.21
N VAL A 134 -22.05 0.55 24.46
CA VAL A 134 -22.25 -0.07 25.78
C VAL A 134 -20.95 0.07 26.57
N LYS A 135 -20.95 0.73 27.73
CA LYS A 135 -19.81 0.59 28.65
C LYS A 135 -19.96 -0.76 29.33
N VAL A 136 -19.07 -1.70 29.01
CA VAL A 136 -18.94 -2.98 29.72
C VAL A 136 -17.68 -2.93 30.56
N GLU A 137 -17.73 -3.49 31.76
CA GLU A 137 -16.53 -3.62 32.61
C GLU A 137 -15.65 -4.79 32.14
N ASP A 138 -16.25 -5.80 31.51
CA ASP A 138 -15.59 -6.97 30.93
C ASP A 138 -15.94 -7.13 29.44
N PRO A 139 -14.97 -7.20 28.50
CA PRO A 139 -15.21 -7.45 27.09
C PRO A 139 -16.00 -8.74 26.77
N LEU A 140 -16.00 -9.71 27.68
CA LEU A 140 -16.71 -10.99 27.54
C LEU A 140 -18.12 -10.95 28.12
N GLU A 141 -18.49 -9.91 28.87
CA GLU A 141 -19.81 -9.75 29.48
C GLU A 141 -20.98 -9.92 28.48
N PRO A 142 -20.90 -9.41 27.22
CA PRO A 142 -21.98 -9.61 26.25
C PRO A 142 -22.08 -11.03 25.68
N PHE A 143 -21.06 -11.88 25.89
CA PHE A 143 -20.94 -13.18 25.27
C PHE A 143 -21.09 -14.28 26.31
N ARG A 144 -22.28 -14.89 26.38
CA ARG A 144 -22.54 -16.02 27.29
C ARG A 144 -21.74 -17.25 26.82
N VAL A 145 -20.76 -17.65 27.61
CA VAL A 145 -19.99 -18.89 27.40
C VAL A 145 -20.60 -20.01 28.23
N GLU A 146 -21.03 -21.09 27.59
CA GLU A 146 -21.44 -22.32 28.26
C GLU A 146 -20.37 -23.39 28.00
N PHE A 147 -19.76 -23.89 29.08
CA PHE A 147 -18.83 -25.00 29.01
C PHE A 147 -19.59 -26.31 29.16
N MET A 148 -19.47 -27.20 28.18
CA MET A 148 -19.91 -28.58 28.29
C MET A 148 -18.68 -29.48 28.45
N GLU A 149 -18.69 -30.27 29.52
CA GLU A 149 -17.74 -31.35 29.71
C GLU A 149 -18.23 -32.55 28.89
N VAL A 150 -17.42 -32.97 27.92
CA VAL A 150 -17.70 -34.13 27.08
C VAL A 150 -16.96 -35.32 27.69
N GLY A 151 -17.73 -36.22 28.32
CA GLY A 151 -17.24 -37.51 28.82
C GLY A 151 -17.10 -38.56 27.72
#